data_AF-A0A918VEA4-F1
#
_entry.id   AF-A0A918VEA4-F1
#
_cell.length_a   1.000
_cell.length_b   1.000
_cell.length_c   1.000
_cell.angle_alpha   90.00
_cell.angle_beta   90.00
_cell.angle_gamma   90.00
#
_symmetry.space_group_name_H-M   'P 1'
#
loop_
_entity.id
_entity.type
_entity.pdbx_description
1 polymer ?
#
loop_
_entity_poly.entity_id
_entity_poly.type
_entity_poly.pdbx_seq_one_letter_code
_entity_poly.pdbx_strand_id
1 'polypeptide(L)'
;MKRIFYLLIVLTLTSCRYFNVSPVNGITTKNLTEKPTQSEMIGIWEVDKFSYELNEEKGYEKKKIELNLKENGTFEITDLPNYINVFDKTTERFVNTNGKWKIEKDFKQKYWVLKMNFNESSLYEKGMTTWYDLYLQEDGIIIWNFIGDPDSGERFLYKKQ
;
A
#
# COMPACT_ATOMS: atom_id res chain seq x y z
N MET A 1 -0.68 -26.58 46.32
CA MET A 1 -1.59 -26.27 45.20
C MET A 1 -1.50 -24.78 44.79
N LYS A 2 -0.31 -24.28 44.39
CA LYS A 2 -0.13 -22.90 43.89
C LYS A 2 0.78 -22.78 42.66
N ARG A 3 1.40 -23.88 42.21
CA ARG A 3 2.34 -23.89 41.08
C ARG A 3 1.72 -24.24 39.72
N ILE A 4 0.49 -24.76 39.70
CA ILE A 4 -0.19 -25.16 38.45
C ILE A 4 -0.90 -23.97 37.77
N PHE A 5 -1.19 -22.89 38.51
CA PHE A 5 -1.90 -21.73 37.95
C PHE A 5 -1.05 -20.81 37.06
N TYR A 6 0.29 -20.96 37.08
CA TYR A 6 1.17 -20.14 36.25
C TYR A 6 1.35 -20.69 34.82
N LEU A 7 1.01 -21.96 34.56
CA LEU A 7 1.16 -22.57 33.24
C LEU A 7 0.04 -22.23 32.26
N LEU A 8 -1.10 -21.72 32.73
CA LEU A 8 -2.24 -21.34 31.90
C LEU A 8 -2.19 -19.90 31.36
N ILE A 9 -1.30 -19.06 31.89
CA ILE A 9 -1.18 -17.64 31.48
C ILE A 9 -0.15 -17.45 30.36
N VAL A 10 0.72 -18.44 30.08
CA VAL A 10 1.73 -18.34 29.02
C VAL A 10 1.21 -18.81 27.65
N LEU A 11 0.09 -19.54 27.61
CA LEU A 11 -0.50 -20.06 26.36
C LEU A 11 -1.40 -19.07 25.61
N THR A 12 -1.68 -17.88 26.17
CA THR A 12 -2.56 -16.89 25.52
C THR A 12 -1.83 -15.81 24.72
N LEU A 13 -0.50 -15.80 24.70
CA LEU A 13 0.28 -14.78 23.97
C LEU A 13 0.79 -15.23 22.60
N THR A 14 0.68 -16.52 22.24
CA THR A 14 0.89 -16.97 20.86
C THR A 14 -0.42 -16.86 20.09
N SER A 15 -0.96 -15.65 19.95
CA SER A 15 -1.83 -15.40 18.80
C SER A 15 -0.92 -15.44 17.57
N CYS A 16 -0.70 -16.64 17.02
CA CYS A 16 -0.19 -16.80 15.66
C CYS A 16 -1.17 -16.05 14.76
N ARG A 17 -0.84 -14.81 14.44
CA ARG A 17 -1.49 -14.06 13.38
C ARG A 17 -1.24 -14.90 12.13
N TYR A 18 -2.26 -15.63 11.69
CA TYR A 18 -2.17 -16.45 10.47
C TYR A 18 -1.95 -15.48 9.31
N PHE A 19 -0.72 -15.44 8.82
CA PHE A 19 -0.37 -14.68 7.63
C PHE A 19 -0.50 -15.61 6.41
N ASN A 20 -1.03 -15.07 5.33
CA ASN A 20 -1.01 -15.70 4.01
C ASN A 20 0.28 -15.32 3.30
N VAL A 21 0.87 -16.24 2.55
CA VAL A 21 1.98 -15.89 1.64
C VAL A 21 1.35 -15.35 0.35
N SER A 22 1.70 -14.13 -0.02
CA SER A 22 1.38 -13.59 -1.34
C SER A 22 2.10 -14.41 -2.41
N PRO A 23 1.42 -14.84 -3.48
CA PRO A 23 2.08 -15.51 -4.59
C PRO A 23 3.07 -14.59 -5.29
N VAL A 24 2.86 -13.27 -5.17
CA VAL A 24 3.80 -12.25 -5.59
C VAL A 24 4.91 -12.18 -4.55
N ASN A 25 6.15 -12.39 -5.00
CA ASN A 25 7.42 -12.23 -4.28
C ASN A 25 7.56 -12.88 -2.87
N GLY A 26 6.71 -13.85 -2.52
CA GLY A 26 6.84 -14.65 -1.29
C GLY A 26 6.60 -13.87 0.01
N ILE A 27 6.01 -12.67 -0.09
CA ILE A 27 5.76 -11.84 1.07
C ILE A 27 4.62 -12.41 1.90
N THR A 28 4.86 -12.57 3.19
CA THR A 28 3.88 -13.06 4.16
C THR A 28 3.05 -11.88 4.72
N THR A 29 1.75 -11.84 4.42
CA THR A 29 0.84 -10.73 4.77
C THR A 29 -0.51 -11.23 5.27
N LYS A 30 -1.27 -10.38 5.96
CA LYS A 30 -2.67 -10.66 6.32
C LYS A 30 -3.54 -9.47 5.90
N ASN A 31 -4.72 -9.75 5.35
CA ASN A 31 -5.72 -8.70 5.09
C ASN A 31 -6.04 -7.93 6.38
N LEU A 32 -6.14 -6.61 6.27
CA LEU A 32 -6.40 -5.75 7.42
C LEU A 32 -7.89 -5.79 7.81
N THR A 33 -8.23 -6.52 8.86
CA THR A 33 -9.63 -6.68 9.34
C THR A 33 -10.05 -5.60 10.35
N GLU A 34 -9.10 -5.09 11.12
CA GLU A 34 -9.29 -4.03 12.12
C GLU A 34 -9.03 -2.66 11.49
N LYS A 35 -9.78 -1.63 11.92
CA LYS A 35 -9.63 -0.30 11.32
C LYS A 35 -8.31 0.31 11.77
N PRO A 36 -7.41 0.71 10.87
CA PRO A 36 -6.21 1.42 11.28
C PRO A 36 -6.59 2.79 11.86
N THR A 37 -5.86 3.19 12.90
CA THR A 37 -5.93 4.52 13.45
C THR A 37 -5.34 5.54 12.47
N GLN A 38 -5.72 6.80 12.63
CA GLN A 38 -5.22 7.86 11.76
C GLN A 38 -3.69 8.02 11.89
N SER A 39 -3.15 7.90 13.10
CA SER A 39 -1.71 7.96 13.38
C SER A 39 -0.91 6.81 12.75
N GLU A 40 -1.50 5.62 12.63
CA GLU A 40 -0.87 4.51 11.93
C GLU A 40 -0.73 4.79 10.43
N MET A 41 -1.67 5.55 9.85
CA MET A 41 -1.69 5.86 8.42
C MET A 41 -0.90 7.12 8.05
N ILE A 42 -0.96 8.19 8.86
CA ILE A 42 -0.25 9.46 8.58
C ILE A 42 1.26 9.22 8.54
N GLY A 43 1.93 9.79 7.54
CA GLY A 43 3.38 9.73 7.39
C GLY A 43 3.84 9.59 5.95
N ILE A 44 5.15 9.43 5.79
CA ILE A 44 5.80 9.17 4.51
C ILE A 44 5.92 7.65 4.34
N TRP A 45 5.53 7.20 3.16
CA TRP A 45 5.56 5.81 2.76
C TRP A 45 6.40 5.68 1.49
N GLU A 46 7.39 4.81 1.48
CA GLU A 46 8.28 4.59 0.34
C GLU A 46 8.02 3.23 -0.29
N VAL A 47 8.17 3.16 -1.60
CA VAL A 47 8.06 1.89 -2.31
C VAL A 47 9.19 0.92 -1.94
N ASP A 48 8.92 -0.38 -1.97
CA ASP A 48 9.92 -1.41 -1.65
C ASP A 48 10.95 -1.62 -2.78
N LYS A 49 11.98 -2.42 -2.47
CA LYS A 49 13.03 -2.76 -3.42
C LYS A 49 12.48 -3.39 -4.71
N PHE A 50 11.50 -4.29 -4.61
CA PHE A 50 10.88 -4.94 -5.77
C PHE A 50 10.22 -3.91 -6.69
N SER A 51 9.54 -2.91 -6.12
CA SER A 51 8.93 -1.81 -6.87
C SER A 51 9.96 -0.99 -7.64
N TYR A 52 11.14 -0.75 -7.06
CA TYR A 52 12.23 -0.08 -7.76
C TYR A 52 12.82 -0.93 -8.88
N GLU A 53 13.03 -2.24 -8.65
CA GLU A 53 13.52 -3.16 -9.67
C GLU A 53 12.56 -3.24 -10.87
N LEU A 54 11.25 -3.30 -10.60
CA LEU A 54 10.21 -3.24 -11.65
C LEU A 54 10.32 -1.96 -12.49
N ASN A 55 10.50 -0.80 -11.86
CA ASN A 55 10.67 0.47 -12.59
C ASN A 55 11.89 0.42 -13.52
N GLU A 56 13.03 -0.10 -13.03
CA GLU A 56 14.25 -0.24 -13.82
C GLU A 56 14.05 -1.20 -15.01
N GLU A 57 13.38 -2.33 -14.81
CA GLU A 57 13.03 -3.29 -15.87
C GLU A 57 12.14 -2.67 -16.95
N LYS A 58 11.26 -1.74 -16.56
CA LYS A 58 10.39 -0.97 -17.48
C LYS A 58 11.10 0.25 -18.07
N GLY A 59 12.40 0.40 -17.83
CA GLY A 59 13.26 1.43 -18.39
C GLY A 59 13.11 2.81 -17.76
N TYR A 60 12.55 2.90 -16.55
CA TYR A 60 12.47 4.14 -15.78
C TYR A 60 13.76 4.35 -14.98
N GLU A 61 14.12 5.62 -14.81
CA GLU A 61 15.24 5.99 -13.94
C GLU A 61 14.92 5.70 -12.47
N LYS A 62 15.95 5.36 -11.68
CA LYS A 62 15.78 5.18 -10.25
C LYS A 62 15.58 6.51 -9.55
N LYS A 63 14.33 6.82 -9.22
CA LYS A 63 13.93 7.97 -8.42
C LYS A 63 13.23 7.50 -7.15
N LYS A 64 13.33 8.30 -6.08
CA LYS A 64 12.66 7.98 -4.81
C LYS A 64 11.16 8.24 -4.95
N ILE A 65 10.35 7.21 -4.72
CA ILE A 65 8.89 7.30 -4.86
C ILE A 65 8.29 7.28 -3.47
N GLU A 66 7.67 8.39 -3.09
CA GLU A 66 7.12 8.60 -1.76
C GLU A 66 5.65 8.96 -1.84
N LEU A 67 4.83 8.30 -1.02
CA LEU A 67 3.45 8.66 -0.72
C LEU A 67 3.40 9.30 0.67
N ASN A 68 3.04 10.57 0.76
CA ASN A 68 2.86 11.29 2.01
C ASN A 68 1.37 11.42 2.36
N LEU A 69 0.90 10.68 3.35
CA LEU A 69 -0.47 10.78 3.88
C LEU A 69 -0.51 11.82 5.00
N LYS A 70 -1.21 12.93 4.79
CA LYS A 70 -1.26 14.06 5.74
C LYS A 70 -2.47 13.98 6.67
N GLU A 71 -2.35 14.60 7.84
CA GLU A 71 -3.39 14.62 8.88
C GLU A 71 -4.70 15.26 8.43
N ASN A 72 -4.62 16.29 7.59
CA ASN A 72 -5.78 16.98 7.01
C ASN A 72 -6.56 16.14 5.97
N GLY A 73 -6.22 14.86 5.77
CA GLY A 73 -6.88 13.97 4.82
C GLY A 73 -6.45 14.17 3.36
N THR A 74 -5.36 14.92 3.10
CA THR A 74 -4.76 15.03 1.77
C THR A 74 -3.53 14.15 1.63
N PHE A 75 -3.16 13.81 0.40
CA PHE A 75 -1.93 13.08 0.12
C PHE A 75 -1.14 13.73 -1.02
N GLU A 76 0.16 13.44 -1.07
CA GLU A 76 1.06 13.75 -2.18
C GLU A 76 1.83 12.50 -2.56
N ILE A 77 2.05 12.29 -3.85
CA ILE A 77 2.98 11.29 -4.38
C ILE A 77 4.00 12.00 -5.26
N THR A 78 5.29 11.77 -4.99
CA THR A 78 6.39 12.31 -5.78
C THR A 78 6.99 11.26 -6.70
N ASP A 79 7.39 11.70 -7.91
CA ASP A 79 8.01 10.89 -8.95
C ASP A 79 7.23 9.58 -9.24
N LEU A 80 5.89 9.62 -9.26
CA LEU A 80 5.08 8.46 -9.60
C LEU A 80 5.35 8.06 -11.07
N PRO A 81 5.84 6.84 -11.36
CA PRO A 81 6.05 6.37 -12.72
C PRO A 81 4.73 6.32 -13.48
N ASN A 82 4.73 6.89 -14.68
CA ASN A 82 3.56 6.89 -15.55
C ASN A 82 3.47 5.55 -16.30
N TYR A 83 2.79 4.57 -15.70
CA TYR A 83 2.53 3.26 -16.30
C TYR A 83 1.32 3.21 -17.26
N ILE A 84 0.60 4.32 -17.42
CA ILE A 84 -0.54 4.40 -18.36
C ILE A 84 -0.05 4.27 -19.81
N ASN A 85 1.27 4.42 -20.02
CA ASN A 85 1.82 4.70 -21.33
C ASN A 85 2.41 3.49 -22.09
N VAL A 86 1.57 2.50 -22.39
CA VAL A 86 1.85 1.56 -23.49
C VAL A 86 1.25 2.02 -24.84
N PHE A 87 0.29 2.96 -24.82
CA PHE A 87 -0.42 3.40 -26.02
C PHE A 87 -0.49 4.91 -26.23
N ASP A 88 -0.11 5.73 -25.25
CA ASP A 88 -0.29 7.18 -25.33
C ASP A 88 1.02 7.95 -25.55
N LYS A 89 0.90 9.16 -26.08
CA LYS A 89 2.04 10.01 -26.46
C LYS A 89 2.47 10.96 -25.34
N THR A 90 2.25 10.61 -24.07
CA THR A 90 2.70 11.46 -22.97
C THR A 90 4.23 11.38 -22.83
N THR A 91 4.91 12.53 -22.88
CA THR A 91 6.38 12.62 -22.74
C THR A 91 6.84 12.56 -21.30
N GLU A 92 5.93 12.78 -20.34
CA GLU A 92 6.22 12.75 -18.90
C GLU A 92 6.30 11.31 -18.38
N ARG A 93 7.53 10.86 -18.08
CA ARG A 93 7.79 9.55 -17.49
C ARG A 93 7.43 9.47 -16.01
N PHE A 94 7.51 10.59 -15.29
CA PHE A 94 7.19 10.67 -13.87
C PHE A 94 6.25 11.84 -13.64
N VAL A 95 5.28 11.65 -12.75
CA VAL A 95 4.29 12.67 -12.43
C VAL A 95 4.20 12.84 -10.92
N ASN A 96 4.22 14.09 -10.48
CA ASN A 96 3.86 14.42 -9.09
C ASN A 96 2.34 14.60 -9.04
N THR A 97 1.69 13.93 -8.09
CA THR A 97 0.23 13.99 -7.96
C THR A 97 -0.19 14.11 -6.51
N ASN A 98 -1.44 14.50 -6.30
CA ASN A 98 -2.00 14.75 -4.98
C ASN A 98 -3.51 14.54 -4.99
N GLY A 99 -4.11 14.54 -3.81
CA GLY A 99 -5.54 14.39 -3.68
C GLY A 99 -5.99 14.21 -2.25
N LYS A 100 -7.13 13.53 -2.07
CA LYS A 100 -7.71 13.22 -0.77
C LYS A 100 -7.69 11.73 -0.50
N TRP A 101 -7.33 11.35 0.72
CA TRP A 101 -7.34 9.95 1.16
C TRP A 101 -8.33 9.74 2.29
N LYS A 102 -8.82 8.51 2.41
CA LYS A 102 -9.56 8.04 3.59
C LYS A 102 -9.50 6.52 3.71
N ILE A 103 -9.75 6.04 4.92
CA ILE A 103 -9.87 4.61 5.20
C ILE A 103 -11.34 4.20 5.15
N GLU A 104 -11.65 3.19 4.35
CA GLU A 104 -12.99 2.60 4.26
C GLU A 104 -12.92 1.09 4.11
N LYS A 105 -14.09 0.44 4.15
CA LYS A 105 -14.17 -0.99 3.89
C LYS A 105 -14.13 -1.26 2.37
N ASP A 106 -13.58 -2.41 2.01
CA ASP A 106 -13.63 -2.93 0.64
C ASP A 106 -15.08 -3.17 0.19
N PHE A 107 -15.27 -3.47 -1.10
CA PHE A 107 -16.61 -3.69 -1.67
C PHE A 107 -17.38 -4.81 -0.96
N LYS A 108 -16.68 -5.83 -0.44
CA LYS A 108 -17.27 -6.95 0.31
C LYS A 108 -17.49 -6.65 1.79
N GLN A 109 -17.21 -5.43 2.24
CA GLN A 109 -17.37 -4.97 3.63
C GLN A 109 -16.55 -5.77 4.66
N LYS A 110 -15.51 -6.48 4.21
CA LYS A 110 -14.74 -7.42 5.02
C LYS A 110 -13.44 -6.81 5.50
N TYR A 111 -12.69 -6.17 4.62
CA TYR A 111 -11.33 -5.67 4.89
C TYR A 111 -11.27 -4.15 4.78
N TRP A 112 -10.31 -3.54 5.46
CA TRP A 112 -10.06 -2.11 5.35
C TRP A 112 -9.10 -1.84 4.19
N VAL A 113 -9.39 -0.79 3.44
CA VAL A 113 -8.64 -0.34 2.27
C VAL A 113 -8.41 1.17 2.36
N LEU A 114 -7.41 1.65 1.63
CA LEU A 114 -7.11 3.06 1.49
C LEU A 114 -7.74 3.57 0.19
N LYS A 115 -8.79 4.38 0.31
CA LYS A 115 -9.39 5.05 -0.84
C LYS A 115 -8.61 6.34 -1.14
N MET A 116 -8.14 6.42 -2.37
CA MET A 116 -7.39 7.54 -2.92
C MET A 116 -8.24 8.26 -3.96
N ASN A 117 -8.54 9.53 -3.74
CA ASN A 117 -9.23 10.38 -4.71
C ASN A 117 -8.20 11.39 -5.25
N PHE A 118 -7.65 11.09 -6.41
CA PHE A 118 -6.69 11.93 -7.10
C PHE A 118 -7.37 13.18 -7.62
N ASN A 119 -6.72 14.32 -7.44
CA ASN A 119 -7.07 15.54 -8.14
C ASN A 119 -6.75 15.39 -9.64
N GLU A 120 -7.29 16.31 -10.44
CA GLU A 120 -6.94 16.40 -11.85
C GLU A 120 -5.43 16.56 -12.03
N SER A 121 -4.85 15.75 -12.90
CA SER A 121 -3.41 15.74 -13.23
C SER A 121 -3.20 15.18 -14.63
N SER A 122 -1.97 15.25 -15.16
CA SER A 122 -1.63 14.68 -16.48
C SER A 122 -1.90 13.17 -16.58
N LEU A 123 -1.93 12.44 -15.45
CA LEU A 123 -2.33 11.02 -15.41
C LEU A 123 -3.85 10.82 -15.32
N TYR A 124 -4.57 11.79 -14.76
CA TYR A 124 -5.97 11.65 -14.35
C TYR A 124 -6.74 12.93 -14.69
N GLU A 125 -6.99 13.18 -15.98
CA GLU A 125 -7.58 14.43 -16.50
C GLU A 125 -8.97 14.78 -15.92
N LYS A 126 -9.68 13.84 -15.29
CA LYS A 126 -10.97 14.10 -14.62
C LYS A 126 -10.92 13.81 -13.12
N GLY A 127 -9.71 13.73 -12.58
CA GLY A 127 -9.44 13.02 -11.33
C GLY A 127 -9.69 11.52 -11.46
N MET A 128 -9.28 10.77 -10.45
CA MET A 128 -9.51 9.33 -10.40
C MET A 128 -9.75 8.90 -8.95
N THR A 129 -10.69 8.00 -8.74
CA THR A 129 -10.79 7.26 -7.48
C THR A 129 -10.22 5.87 -7.67
N THR A 130 -9.33 5.47 -6.76
CA THR A 130 -8.78 4.11 -6.70
C THR A 130 -8.68 3.65 -5.26
N TRP A 131 -8.55 2.35 -5.06
CA TRP A 131 -8.45 1.71 -3.76
C TRP A 131 -7.13 0.96 -3.69
N TYR A 132 -6.34 1.26 -2.67
CA TYR A 132 -5.12 0.55 -2.35
C TYR A 132 -5.43 -0.43 -1.24
N ASP A 133 -4.98 -1.67 -1.41
CA ASP A 133 -5.16 -2.71 -0.41
C ASP A 133 -4.27 -2.43 0.79
N LEU A 134 -4.81 -2.70 1.99
CA LEU A 134 -4.05 -2.61 3.23
C LEU A 134 -3.83 -4.01 3.78
N TYR A 135 -2.57 -4.31 4.05
CA TYR A 135 -2.17 -5.56 4.67
C TYR A 135 -1.37 -5.29 5.93
N LEU A 136 -1.39 -6.27 6.82
CA LEU A 136 -0.52 -6.36 7.98
C LEU A 136 0.67 -7.26 7.66
N GLN A 137 1.87 -6.80 7.99
CA GLN A 137 3.12 -7.55 8.07
C GLN A 137 3.63 -7.59 9.53
N GLU A 138 4.73 -8.30 9.77
CA GLU A 138 5.39 -8.33 11.08
C GLU A 138 5.72 -6.92 11.59
N ASP A 139 6.24 -6.06 10.71
CA ASP A 139 6.71 -4.71 11.05
C ASP A 139 5.62 -3.62 10.99
N GLY A 140 4.35 -3.99 10.71
CA GLY A 140 3.22 -3.06 10.68
C GLY A 140 2.40 -3.12 9.41
N ILE A 141 1.66 -2.04 9.14
CA ILE A 141 0.80 -1.93 7.97
C ILE A 141 1.67 -1.68 6.73
N ILE A 142 1.25 -2.26 5.61
CA ILE A 142 1.76 -1.93 4.28
C ILE A 142 0.60 -1.52 3.37
N ILE A 143 0.91 -0.68 2.38
CA ILE A 143 -0.04 -0.23 1.37
C ILE A 143 0.34 -0.88 0.04
N TRP A 144 -0.63 -1.48 -0.63
CA TRP A 144 -0.40 -2.25 -1.85
C TRP A 144 -1.25 -1.69 -2.99
N ASN A 145 -0.62 -1.34 -4.09
CA ASN A 145 -1.29 -0.91 -5.31
C ASN A 145 -0.80 -1.74 -6.49
N PHE A 146 -1.70 -2.46 -7.15
CA PHE A 146 -1.39 -3.20 -8.37
C PHE A 146 -1.17 -2.24 -9.55
N ILE A 147 -0.22 -2.60 -10.40
CA ILE A 147 0.10 -1.89 -11.64
C ILE A 147 -0.38 -2.77 -12.80
N GLY A 148 -1.33 -2.27 -13.58
CA GLY A 148 -1.91 -3.05 -14.68
C GLY A 148 -2.74 -4.25 -14.20
N ASP A 149 -2.43 -5.43 -14.73
CA ASP A 149 -3.16 -6.68 -14.45
C ASP A 149 -2.72 -7.27 -13.09
N PRO A 150 -3.62 -7.45 -12.11
CA PRO A 150 -3.30 -8.09 -10.83
C PRO A 150 -2.65 -9.48 -10.96
N ASP A 151 -2.95 -10.23 -12.02
CA ASP A 151 -2.39 -11.56 -12.26
C ASP A 151 -0.89 -11.51 -12.64
N SER A 152 -0.40 -10.36 -13.12
CA SER A 152 1.04 -10.14 -13.37
C SER A 152 1.86 -10.05 -12.09
N GLY A 153 1.22 -9.70 -10.97
CA GLY A 153 1.90 -9.39 -9.71
C GLY A 153 2.68 -8.07 -9.70
N GLU A 154 2.66 -7.29 -10.79
CA GLU A 154 3.29 -5.97 -10.84
C GLU A 154 2.57 -4.99 -9.91
N ARG A 155 3.35 -4.22 -9.15
CA ARG A 155 2.81 -3.46 -8.02
C ARG A 155 3.77 -2.42 -7.46
N PHE A 156 3.19 -1.49 -6.71
CA PHE A 156 3.87 -0.75 -5.66
C PHE A 156 3.52 -1.28 -4.28
N LEU A 157 4.54 -1.67 -3.50
CA LEU A 157 4.43 -1.88 -2.05
C LEU A 157 4.96 -0.65 -1.35
N TYR A 158 4.13 0.09 -0.63
CA TYR A 158 4.63 1.16 0.22
C TYR A 158 4.81 0.69 1.66
N LYS A 159 5.98 0.99 2.23
CA LYS A 159 6.31 0.80 3.65
C LYS A 159 6.53 2.15 4.31
N LYS A 160 6.11 2.27 5.55
CA LYS A 160 6.29 3.50 6.33
C LYS A 160 7.77 3.71 6.64
N GLN A 161 8.26 4.94 6.46
CA GLN A 161 9.62 5.36 6.87
C GLN A 161 9.70 5.68 8.36
#